data_AF-A0A075G350-F1
#
_entry.id   AF-A0A075G350-F1
#
_cell.length_a   1.000
_cell.length_b   1.000
_cell.length_c   1.000
_cell.angle_alpha   90.00
_cell.angle_beta   90.00
_cell.angle_gamma   90.00
#
_symmetry.space_group_name_H-M   'P 1'
#
loop_
_entity.id
_entity.type
_entity.pdbx_description
1 polymer ?
#
loop_
_entity_poly.entity_id
_entity_poly.type
_entity_poly.pdbx_seq_one_letter_code
_entity_poly.pdbx_strand_id
1 'polypeptide(L)'
;MSKFSQEIEVSGHLIDSSILTKIFDKIMDLKGEFKVEEIDIGTKKKDHSYARLTITGKDQGHLDEILKTVYREGAVSKITKRNSIKKIHQKNFVNAR
;
A
#
# COMPACT_ATOMS: atom_id res chain seq x y z
N MET A 1 2.11 12.45 -9.37
CA MET A 1 1.53 11.11 -9.17
C MET A 1 2.25 10.17 -10.10
N SER A 2 3.05 9.24 -9.56
CA SER A 2 3.69 8.20 -10.37
C SER A 2 2.60 7.38 -11.06
N LYS A 3 2.73 7.19 -12.37
CA LYS A 3 1.68 6.60 -13.21
C LYS A 3 1.42 5.11 -12.88
N PHE A 4 2.36 4.48 -12.18
CA PHE A 4 2.37 3.05 -11.84
C PHE A 4 2.69 2.88 -10.36
N SER A 5 1.67 3.01 -9.51
CA SER A 5 1.80 2.78 -8.07
C SER A 5 0.62 1.98 -7.52
N GLN A 6 0.90 1.14 -6.53
CA GLN A 6 -0.10 0.32 -5.85
C GLN A 6 0.15 0.27 -4.34
N GLU A 7 -0.94 0.38 -3.58
CA GLU A 7 -0.93 0.21 -2.14
C GLU A 7 -1.04 -1.28 -1.78
N ILE A 8 -0.23 -1.69 -0.82
CA ILE A 8 -0.25 -3.01 -0.22
C ILE A 8 -0.33 -2.90 1.29
N GLU A 9 -0.89 -3.94 1.91
CA GLU A 9 -0.95 -4.07 3.35
C GLU A 9 -0.23 -5.35 3.77
N VAL A 10 0.49 -5.27 4.87
CA VAL A 10 1.20 -6.40 5.45
C VAL A 10 0.75 -6.49 6.90
N SER A 11 0.18 -7.65 7.27
CA SER A 11 -0.26 -7.91 8.64
C SER A 11 0.34 -9.21 9.14
N GLY A 12 0.75 -9.25 10.40
CA GLY A 12 1.39 -10.43 10.99
C GLY A 12 2.37 -10.05 12.11
N HIS A 13 3.32 -10.93 12.39
CA HIS A 13 4.38 -10.66 13.35
C HIS A 13 5.51 -9.88 12.66
N LEU A 14 5.30 -8.59 12.39
CA LEU A 14 6.23 -7.80 11.57
C LEU A 14 7.64 -7.71 12.18
N ILE A 15 7.73 -7.71 13.52
CA ILE A 15 9.01 -7.67 14.26
C ILE A 15 9.69 -9.04 14.28
N ASP A 16 8.97 -10.11 14.65
CA ASP A 16 9.59 -11.43 14.84
C ASP A 16 9.99 -12.12 13.53
N SER A 17 9.29 -11.81 12.43
CA SER A 17 9.49 -12.51 11.14
C SER A 17 10.42 -11.81 10.16
N SER A 18 10.87 -10.58 10.48
CA SER A 18 11.66 -9.71 9.58
C SER A 18 11.05 -9.55 8.18
N ILE A 19 9.74 -9.73 8.05
CA ILE A 19 9.01 -9.75 6.78
C ILE A 19 9.07 -8.39 6.08
N LEU A 20 9.00 -7.29 6.83
CA LEU A 20 9.10 -5.94 6.27
C LEU A 20 10.46 -5.71 5.63
N THR A 21 11.54 -6.10 6.30
CA THR A 21 12.90 -5.96 5.78
C THR A 21 13.05 -6.74 4.48
N LYS A 22 12.57 -7.99 4.44
CA LYS A 22 12.58 -8.81 3.21
C LYS A 22 11.80 -8.15 2.08
N ILE A 23 10.62 -7.60 2.37
CA ILE A 23 9.81 -6.90 1.38
C ILE A 23 10.56 -5.69 0.82
N PHE A 24 11.19 -4.87 1.68
CA PHE A 24 11.99 -3.73 1.23
C PHE A 24 13.17 -4.16 0.38
N ASP A 25 13.91 -5.19 0.80
CA ASP A 25 15.03 -5.73 0.05
C ASP A 25 14.58 -6.19 -1.35
N LYS A 26 13.46 -6.90 -1.46
CA LYS A 26 12.91 -7.33 -2.76
C LYS A 26 12.51 -6.17 -3.65
N ILE A 27 11.91 -5.11 -3.09
CA ILE A 27 11.55 -3.93 -3.86
C ILE A 27 12.82 -3.22 -4.37
N MET A 28 13.84 -3.08 -3.52
CA MET A 28 15.12 -2.47 -3.88
C MET A 28 15.91 -3.30 -4.90
N ASP A 29 15.93 -4.62 -4.76
CA ASP A 29 16.56 -5.57 -5.70
C ASP A 29 15.99 -5.40 -7.12
N LEU A 30 14.68 -5.23 -7.21
CA LEU A 30 13.98 -5.00 -8.48
C LEU A 30 14.10 -3.55 -8.97
N LYS A 31 14.78 -2.66 -8.22
CA LYS A 31 14.87 -1.22 -8.51
C LYS A 31 13.51 -0.52 -8.53
N GLY A 32 12.59 -1.00 -7.68
CA GLY A 32 11.33 -0.35 -7.36
C GLY A 32 11.50 0.70 -6.26
N GLU A 33 10.53 1.60 -6.17
CA GLU A 33 10.44 2.57 -5.08
C GLU A 33 9.31 2.18 -4.15
N PHE A 34 9.47 2.46 -2.85
CA PHE A 34 8.41 2.28 -1.87
C PHE A 34 8.28 3.50 -0.96
N LYS A 35 7.06 3.72 -0.49
CA LYS A 35 6.74 4.70 0.53
C LYS A 35 5.97 4.02 1.64
N VAL A 36 6.43 4.22 2.87
CA VAL A 36 5.71 3.80 4.06
C VAL A 36 4.61 4.82 4.33
N GLU A 37 3.35 4.39 4.28
CA GLU A 37 2.20 5.24 4.62
C GLU A 37 1.86 5.14 6.10
N GLU A 38 1.92 3.92 6.64
CA GLU A 38 1.49 3.63 8.01
C GLU A 38 2.19 2.39 8.53
N ILE A 39 2.64 2.42 9.78
CA ILE A 39 3.16 1.27 10.49
C ILE A 39 2.57 1.30 11.90
N ASP A 40 1.90 0.22 12.26
CA ASP A 40 1.41 -0.06 13.60
C ASP A 40 2.15 -1.30 14.13
N ILE A 41 3.02 -1.09 15.11
CA ILE A 41 3.76 -2.17 15.76
C ILE A 41 3.04 -2.49 17.05
N GLY A 42 2.39 -3.65 17.09
CA GLY A 42 1.77 -4.17 18.29
C GLY A 42 2.80 -4.26 19.42
N THR A 43 2.56 -3.53 20.52
CA THR A 43 3.49 -3.47 21.65
C THR A 43 3.42 -4.71 22.57
N LYS A 44 2.44 -5.60 22.35
CA LYS A 44 2.28 -6.86 23.09
C LYS A 44 2.46 -8.06 22.17
N LYS A 45 3.00 -9.16 22.71
CA LYS A 45 3.24 -10.45 22.00
C LYS A 45 2.03 -11.08 21.29
N LYS A 46 0.81 -10.57 21.49
CA LYS A 46 -0.42 -11.05 20.84
C LYS A 46 -1.03 -10.04 19.87
N ASP A 47 -0.47 -8.83 19.80
CA ASP A 47 -0.99 -7.79 18.93
C ASP A 47 -0.34 -7.94 17.55
N HIS A 48 -1.18 -8.20 16.55
CA HIS A 48 -0.76 -8.27 15.16
C HIS A 48 -0.18 -6.92 14.76
N SER A 49 1.05 -6.93 14.25
CA SER A 49 1.64 -5.74 13.67
C SER A 49 1.10 -5.56 12.25
N TYR A 50 0.90 -4.30 11.86
CA TYR A 50 0.33 -3.92 10.58
C TYR A 50 1.19 -2.84 9.92
N ALA A 51 1.32 -2.91 8.60
CA ALA A 51 2.00 -1.89 7.82
C ALA A 51 1.28 -1.69 6.48
N ARG A 52 1.23 -0.43 6.05
CA ARG A 52 0.72 -0.01 4.75
C ARG A 52 1.82 0.67 3.97
N LEU A 53 2.03 0.19 2.76
CA LEU A 53 3.11 0.60 1.88
C LEU A 53 2.54 0.95 0.50
N THR A 54 3.04 2.01 -0.11
CA THR A 54 2.81 2.32 -1.53
C THR A 54 4.05 1.92 -2.32
N ILE A 55 3.91 0.99 -3.25
CA ILE A 55 4.97 0.58 -4.17
C ILE A 55 4.81 1.34 -5.47
N THR A 56 5.92 1.86 -6.00
CA THR A 56 5.97 2.53 -7.30
C THR A 56 6.92 1.79 -8.24
N GLY A 57 6.39 1.41 -9.40
CA GLY A 57 7.15 0.84 -10.51
C GLY A 57 7.46 1.88 -11.57
N LYS A 58 8.38 1.53 -12.47
CA LYS A 58 8.74 2.35 -13.65
C LYS A 58 7.66 2.30 -14.73
N ASP A 59 7.04 1.13 -14.86
CA ASP A 59 5.94 0.81 -15.76
C ASP A 59 5.03 -0.24 -15.10
N GLN A 60 3.93 -0.59 -15.76
CA GLN A 60 2.97 -1.57 -15.23
C GLN A 60 3.58 -2.98 -15.09
N GLY A 61 4.39 -3.42 -16.06
CA GLY A 61 4.98 -4.76 -16.02
C GLY A 61 5.97 -4.91 -14.87
N HIS A 62 6.78 -3.88 -14.66
CA HIS A 62 7.71 -3.79 -13.55
C HIS A 62 6.98 -3.73 -12.19
N LEU A 63 5.90 -2.94 -12.09
CA LEU A 63 5.07 -2.93 -10.89
C LEU A 63 4.50 -4.32 -10.60
N ASP A 64 3.97 -5.02 -11.62
CA ASP A 64 3.40 -6.36 -11.48
C ASP A 64 4.46 -7.39 -11.02
N GLU A 65 5.70 -7.27 -11.49
CA GLU A 65 6.82 -8.11 -11.06
C GLU A 65 7.15 -7.90 -9.58
N ILE A 66 7.25 -6.64 -9.13
CA ILE A 66 7.48 -6.30 -7.73
C ILE A 66 6.34 -6.85 -6.87
N LEU A 67 5.08 -6.58 -7.26
CA LEU A 67 3.90 -7.01 -6.53
C LEU A 67 3.83 -8.54 -6.40
N LYS A 68 4.10 -9.29 -7.48
CA LYS A 68 4.16 -10.76 -7.44
C LYS A 68 5.18 -11.26 -6.42
N THR A 69 6.32 -10.60 -6.32
CA THR A 69 7.38 -10.97 -5.36
C THR A 69 6.94 -10.67 -3.93
N VAL A 70 6.39 -9.48 -3.70
CA VAL A 70 5.96 -9.04 -2.38
C VAL A 70 4.77 -9.85 -1.85
N TYR A 71 3.84 -10.25 -2.71
CA TYR A 71 2.72 -11.13 -2.32
C TYR A 71 3.18 -12.54 -1.91
N ARG A 72 4.28 -13.07 -2.45
CA ARG A 72 4.82 -14.36 -2.01
C ARG A 72 5.41 -14.32 -0.61
N GLU A 73 5.92 -13.16 -0.21
CA GLU A 73 6.46 -12.96 1.14
C GLU A 73 5.34 -12.80 2.19
N GLY A 74 4.07 -12.72 1.78
CA GLY A 74 2.91 -12.64 2.68
C GLY A 74 2.22 -11.28 2.73
N ALA A 75 2.60 -10.33 1.85
CA ALA A 75 1.82 -9.12 1.67
C ALA A 75 0.46 -9.44 1.03
N VAL A 76 -0.56 -8.66 1.39
CA VAL A 76 -1.87 -8.73 0.76
C VAL A 76 -2.14 -7.46 -0.03
N SER A 77 -2.70 -7.63 -1.23
CA SER A 77 -3.09 -6.49 -2.06
C SER A 77 -4.26 -5.78 -1.42
N LYS A 78 -4.13 -4.49 -1.14
CA LYS A 78 -5.31 -3.64 -1.07
C LYS A 78 -5.64 -3.26 -2.50
N ILE A 79 -6.61 -3.94 -3.10
CA ILE A 79 -7.19 -3.46 -4.34
C ILE A 79 -7.92 -2.16 -3.97
N THR A 80 -7.20 -1.04 -4.05
CA THR A 80 -7.79 0.28 -3.93
C THR A 80 -8.68 0.45 -5.15
N LYS A 81 -9.95 0.03 -5.04
CA LYS A 81 -11.04 0.63 -5.80
C LYS A 81 -11.03 2.11 -5.41
N ARG A 82 -10.26 2.93 -6.13
CA ARG A 82 -10.54 4.35 -6.20
C ARG A 82 -11.85 4.49 -6.96
N ASN A 83 -12.98 4.28 -6.27
CA ASN A 83 -14.17 5.01 -6.65
C ASN A 83 -13.85 6.48 -6.36
N SER A 84 -13.40 7.17 -7.40
CA SER A 84 -13.39 8.63 -7.45
C SER A 84 -14.83 9.13 -7.40
N ILE A 85 -15.48 9.04 -6.24
CA ILE A 85 -16.61 9.91 -5.98
C ILE A 85 -15.97 11.25 -5.64
N LYS A 86 -15.70 12.04 -6.68
CA LYS A 86 -15.62 13.49 -6.54
C LYS A 86 -16.78 13.87 -5.63
N LYS A 87 -16.52 14.41 -4.44
CA LYS A 87 -17.55 15.15 -3.70
C LYS A 87 -18.01 16.26 -4.64
N ILE A 88 -19.13 16.01 -5.34
CA ILE A 88 -19.83 17.01 -6.12
C ILE A 88 -20.35 18.00 -5.08
N HIS A 89 -19.63 19.12 -4.95
CA HIS A 89 -20.13 20.32 -4.32
C HIS A 89 -21.28 20.82 -5.21
N GLN A 90 -22.49 20.33 -4.95
CA GLN A 90 -23.72 20.95 -5.42
C GLN A 90 -24.67 21.01 -4.23
N LYS A 91 -24.65 22.15 -3.55
CA LYS A 91 -25.92 22.69 -3.05
C LYS A 91 -26.05 24.09 -3.60
N ASN A 92 -26.77 24.12 -4.71
CA ASN A 92 -27.21 25.30 -5.42
C ASN A 92 -27.89 26.27 -4.45
N PHE A 93 -27.61 27.54 -4.67
CA PHE A 93 -28.48 28.65 -4.31
C PHE A 93 -29.93 28.31 -4.68
N VAL A 94 -30.82 28.30 -3.70
CA VAL A 94 -32.24 28.49 -3.94
C VAL A 94 -32.62 29.83 -3.31
N ASN A 95 -32.71 30.81 -4.18
CA ASN A 95 -33.43 32.06 -3.96
C ASN A 95 -34.85 31.83 -4.51
N ALA A 96 -35.88 31.90 -3.66
CA ALA A 96 -37.32 31.99 -3.97
C ALA A 96 -38.08 31.56 -2.69
N ARG A 97 -38.91 32.35 -2.02
CA ARG A 97 -39.71 33.54 -2.36
C ARG A 97 -39.83 34.43 -1.12
#